data_AF-A0AAX3AVV8-F1
#
_entry.id   AF-A0AAX3AVV8-F1
#
_cell.length_a   1.000
_cell.length_b   1.000
_cell.length_c   1.000
_cell.angle_alpha   90.00
_cell.angle_beta   90.00
_cell.angle_gamma   90.00
#
_symmetry.space_group_name_H-M   'P 1'
#
loop_
_entity.id
_entity.type
_entity.pdbx_description
1 polymer ?
#
loop_
_entity_poly.entity_id
_entity_poly.type
_entity_poly.pdbx_seq_one_letter_code
_entity_poly.pdbx_strand_id
1 'polypeptide(L)'
;MTEATDATLDVRTDDEIEMDALTADERRAVRARSESMVVIPQTDPDGICIGMYDVHSESGERYTIILDHDSGCDCPDTEYNGAENCKHRRRVAMQINESGCPAPGQPLGDYQDTLKAVRTRLEDEREALTDELETVDGLLDGLE
;
A
#
# COMPACT_ATOMS: atom_id res chain seq x y z
N MET A 1 -16.36 2.95 -48.21
CA MET A 1 -15.01 3.31 -47.76
C MET A 1 -15.08 4.68 -47.09
N THR A 2 -15.27 4.72 -45.78
CA THR A 2 -14.73 5.79 -44.91
C THR A 2 -14.73 5.23 -43.49
N GLU A 3 -13.54 5.27 -42.89
CA GLU A 3 -13.09 4.49 -41.74
C GLU A 3 -13.78 4.83 -40.42
N ALA A 4 -13.92 3.78 -39.59
CA ALA A 4 -14.12 3.90 -38.16
C ALA A 4 -12.80 4.37 -37.53
N THR A 5 -12.81 5.54 -36.90
CA THR A 5 -11.69 6.00 -36.07
C THR A 5 -11.75 5.27 -34.74
N ASP A 6 -10.80 4.35 -34.58
CA ASP A 6 -10.41 3.69 -33.34
C ASP A 6 -10.09 4.76 -32.28
N ALA A 7 -10.94 4.83 -31.24
CA ALA A 7 -10.68 5.63 -30.06
C ALA A 7 -9.67 4.87 -29.19
N THR A 8 -8.40 4.87 -29.59
CA THR A 8 -7.32 4.44 -28.72
C THR A 8 -7.28 5.37 -27.52
N LEU A 9 -7.37 4.77 -26.33
CA LEU A 9 -7.28 5.41 -25.02
C LEU A 9 -6.20 6.51 -25.00
N ASP A 10 -6.65 7.72 -24.67
CA ASP A 10 -5.79 8.83 -24.21
C ASP A 10 -5.22 8.45 -22.84
N VAL A 11 -4.18 7.60 -22.85
CA VAL A 11 -3.29 7.42 -21.71
C VAL A 11 -2.51 8.72 -21.62
N ARG A 12 -3.01 9.62 -20.78
CA ARG A 12 -2.21 10.70 -20.22
C ARG A 12 -0.94 10.06 -19.70
N THR A 13 0.16 10.31 -20.39
CA THR A 13 1.49 9.92 -19.93
C THR A 13 1.70 10.71 -18.66
N ASP A 14 1.57 10.05 -17.50
CA ASP A 14 2.32 10.48 -16.33
C ASP A 14 3.74 10.71 -16.81
N ASP A 15 4.28 11.92 -16.62
CA ASP A 15 5.70 12.19 -16.85
C ASP A 15 6.48 11.03 -16.21
N GLU A 16 7.11 10.18 -17.03
CA GLU A 16 7.87 9.04 -16.53
C GLU A 16 8.96 9.58 -15.60
N ILE A 17 8.74 9.46 -14.30
CA ILE A 17 9.67 10.01 -13.31
C ILE A 17 10.97 9.22 -13.45
N GLU A 18 12.02 9.87 -13.97
CA GLU A 18 13.35 9.29 -14.08
C GLU A 18 13.92 9.04 -12.68
N MET A 19 13.67 7.83 -12.16
CA MET A 19 14.02 7.44 -10.78
C MET A 19 15.51 7.59 -10.46
N ASP A 20 16.39 7.47 -11.45
CA ASP A 20 17.83 7.59 -11.26
C ASP A 20 18.32 9.04 -11.13
N ALA A 21 17.53 10.00 -11.59
CA ALA A 21 17.80 11.43 -11.41
C ALA A 21 17.37 11.95 -10.03
N LEU A 22 16.55 11.18 -9.30
CA LEU A 22 16.04 11.54 -7.98
C LEU A 22 17.05 11.29 -6.86
N THR A 23 17.02 12.17 -5.86
CA THR A 23 17.67 11.93 -4.58
C THR A 23 17.06 10.71 -3.88
N ALA A 24 17.78 10.15 -2.90
CA ALA A 24 17.27 9.04 -2.11
C ALA A 24 15.96 9.39 -1.38
N ASP A 25 15.77 10.65 -0.98
CA ASP A 25 14.56 11.10 -0.30
C ASP A 25 13.36 11.20 -1.25
N GLU A 26 13.56 11.78 -2.44
CA GLU A 26 12.52 11.87 -3.46
C GLU A 26 12.08 10.48 -3.93
N ARG A 27 13.00 9.53 -4.12
CA ARG A 27 12.64 8.15 -4.43
C ARG A 27 11.77 7.51 -3.36
N ARG A 28 12.03 7.79 -2.08
CA ARG A 28 11.16 7.32 -0.97
C ARG A 28 9.79 7.95 -1.04
N ALA A 29 9.69 9.24 -1.38
CA ALA A 29 8.43 9.93 -1.54
C ALA A 29 7.61 9.36 -2.72
N VAL A 30 8.25 9.08 -3.85
CA VAL A 30 7.60 8.43 -5.01
C VAL A 30 7.07 7.05 -4.62
N ARG A 31 7.91 6.18 -4.05
CA ARG A 31 7.51 4.84 -3.60
C ARG A 31 6.40 4.87 -2.55
N ALA A 32 6.50 5.82 -1.61
CA ALA A 32 5.45 6.04 -0.62
C ALA A 32 4.11 6.43 -1.25
N ARG A 33 4.04 6.90 -2.49
CA ARG A 33 2.78 7.15 -3.21
C ARG A 33 2.40 6.01 -4.15
N SER A 34 3.35 5.43 -4.86
CA SER A 34 3.08 4.53 -5.98
C SER A 34 2.96 3.05 -5.60
N GLU A 35 3.68 2.58 -4.58
CA GLU A 35 3.66 1.16 -4.21
C GLU A 35 2.31 0.78 -3.57
N SER A 36 1.86 -0.45 -3.79
CA SER A 36 0.68 -0.97 -3.10
C SER A 36 0.99 -1.15 -1.61
N MET A 37 0.35 -0.35 -0.75
CA MET A 37 0.48 -0.50 0.71
C MET A 37 -0.85 -0.29 1.40
N VAL A 38 -1.11 -1.10 2.42
CA VAL A 38 -2.30 -0.99 3.27
C VAL A 38 -1.88 -0.49 4.65
N VAL A 39 -2.50 0.60 5.12
CA VAL A 39 -2.27 1.17 6.44
C VAL A 39 -3.41 0.77 7.37
N ILE A 40 -3.08 0.09 8.47
CA ILE A 40 -4.02 -0.35 9.50
C ILE A 40 -3.67 0.35 10.81
N PRO A 41 -4.47 1.33 11.28
CA PRO A 41 -4.28 1.93 12.59
C PRO A 41 -4.54 0.90 13.69
N GLN A 42 -3.67 0.83 14.68
CA GLN A 42 -3.93 0.10 15.90
C GLN A 42 -4.82 0.93 16.83
N THR A 43 -5.75 0.28 17.50
CA THR A 43 -6.73 0.93 18.36
C THR A 43 -6.78 0.31 19.74
N ASP A 44 -7.26 1.09 20.69
CA ASP A 44 -7.70 0.57 21.99
C ASP A 44 -9.06 -0.18 21.86
N PRO A 45 -9.58 -0.76 22.95
CA PRO A 45 -10.88 -1.45 22.94
C PRO A 45 -12.09 -0.57 22.58
N ASP A 46 -11.98 0.74 22.73
CA ASP A 46 -13.02 1.71 22.39
C ASP A 46 -12.95 2.14 20.91
N GLY A 47 -11.98 1.60 20.15
CA GLY A 47 -11.79 1.89 18.72
C GLY A 47 -11.08 3.21 18.46
N ILE A 48 -10.36 3.75 19.45
CA ILE A 48 -9.56 4.97 19.33
C ILE A 48 -8.14 4.63 18.90
N CYS A 49 -7.63 5.30 17.88
CA CYS A 49 -6.26 5.10 17.39
C CYS A 49 -5.23 5.48 18.46
N ILE A 50 -4.31 4.57 18.77
CA ILE A 50 -3.28 4.76 19.82
C ILE A 50 -1.98 5.35 19.28
N GLY A 51 -1.96 5.79 18.02
CA GLY A 51 -0.77 6.35 17.36
C GLY A 51 0.24 5.31 16.86
N MET A 52 -0.15 4.05 16.81
CA MET A 52 0.58 2.96 16.16
C MET A 52 -0.15 2.51 14.90
N TYR A 53 0.60 2.19 13.85
CA TYR A 53 0.05 1.78 12.55
C TYR A 53 0.83 0.59 12.01
N ASP A 54 0.11 -0.43 11.57
CA ASP A 54 0.68 -1.52 10.78
C ASP A 54 0.59 -1.15 9.29
N VAL A 55 1.72 -1.20 8.59
CA VAL A 55 1.81 -1.01 7.15
C VAL A 55 2.17 -2.33 6.50
N HIS A 56 1.25 -2.89 5.73
CA HIS A 56 1.53 -4.01 4.84
C HIS A 56 2.09 -3.47 3.53
N SER A 57 3.32 -3.85 3.20
CA SER A 57 4.04 -3.39 2.02
C SER A 57 3.67 -4.19 0.77
N GLU A 58 4.07 -3.69 -0.40
CA GLU A 58 3.94 -4.37 -1.68
C GLU A 58 4.69 -5.71 -1.71
N SER A 59 5.77 -5.84 -0.93
CA SER A 59 6.54 -7.08 -0.81
C SER A 59 5.88 -8.12 0.10
N GLY A 60 4.69 -7.82 0.67
CA GLY A 60 3.99 -8.69 1.61
C GLY A 60 4.50 -8.63 3.06
N GLU A 61 5.48 -7.76 3.35
CA GLU A 61 6.02 -7.58 4.70
C GLU A 61 5.11 -6.64 5.51
N ARG A 62 5.17 -6.73 6.84
CA ARG A 62 4.44 -5.84 7.75
C ARG A 62 5.43 -5.05 8.61
N TYR A 63 5.26 -3.74 8.64
CA TYR A 63 6.05 -2.82 9.44
C TYR A 63 5.17 -2.03 10.40
N THR A 64 5.61 -1.87 11.64
CA THR A 64 4.95 -1.09 12.68
C THR A 64 5.52 0.33 12.72
N ILE A 65 4.64 1.33 12.73
CA ILE A 65 4.98 2.75 12.79
C ILE A 65 4.41 3.35 14.07
N ILE A 66 5.27 4.00 14.87
CA ILE A 66 4.94 4.81 16.03
C ILE A 66 5.23 6.26 15.65
N LEU A 67 4.19 7.08 15.45
CA LEU A 67 4.38 8.44 14.90
C LEU A 67 5.19 9.37 15.80
N ASP A 68 5.07 9.20 17.12
CA ASP A 68 5.71 10.04 18.13
C ASP A 68 7.19 9.70 18.38
N HIS A 69 7.79 8.82 17.56
CA HIS A 69 9.17 8.40 17.71
C HIS A 69 9.98 8.63 16.42
N ASP A 70 11.18 9.20 16.52
CA ASP A 70 12.03 9.56 15.37
C ASP A 70 12.52 8.33 14.58
N SER A 71 12.79 7.21 15.26
CA SER A 71 12.99 5.89 14.65
C SER A 71 11.76 4.99 14.81
N GLY A 72 10.57 5.58 14.73
CA GLY A 72 9.32 4.89 15.03
C GLY A 72 8.88 3.85 14.01
N CYS A 73 9.64 3.59 12.94
CA CYS A 73 9.35 2.52 12.00
C CYS A 73 10.37 1.38 12.17
N ASP A 74 9.88 0.14 12.28
CA ASP A 74 10.69 -1.08 12.41
C ASP A 74 11.26 -1.60 11.07
N CYS A 75 11.19 -0.80 10.00
CA CYS A 75 11.66 -1.24 8.69
C CYS A 75 13.20 -1.19 8.56
N PRO A 76 13.79 -2.04 7.70
CA PRO A 76 15.24 -2.07 7.46
C PRO A 76 15.87 -0.74 7.07
N ASP A 77 15.11 0.17 6.43
CA ASP A 77 15.61 1.48 6.04
C ASP A 77 15.85 2.39 7.26
N THR A 78 15.01 2.28 8.29
CA THR A 78 15.22 2.98 9.56
C THR A 78 16.33 2.31 10.37
N GLU A 79 16.37 0.97 10.41
CA GLU A 79 17.38 0.20 11.16
C GLU A 79 18.80 0.38 10.59
N TYR A 80 18.98 0.19 9.29
CA TYR A 80 20.30 0.15 8.66
C TYR A 80 20.75 1.48 8.06
N ASN A 81 19.81 2.33 7.61
CA ASN A 81 20.14 3.60 6.97
C ASN A 81 19.81 4.82 7.83
N GLY A 82 19.32 4.63 9.07
CA GLY A 82 18.94 5.73 9.96
C GLY A 82 17.86 6.64 9.36
N ALA A 83 17.02 6.10 8.46
CA ALA A 83 16.02 6.90 7.76
C ALA A 83 14.85 7.25 8.70
N GLU A 84 14.91 8.45 9.30
CA GLU A 84 13.85 9.03 10.14
C GLU A 84 12.53 9.21 9.36
N ASN A 85 12.64 9.52 8.07
CA ASN A 85 11.54 9.56 7.13
C ASN A 85 11.68 8.41 6.13
N CYS A 86 11.28 7.19 6.51
CA CYS A 86 11.17 6.09 5.57
C CYS A 86 9.91 6.23 4.69
N LYS A 87 9.77 5.39 3.66
CA LYS A 87 8.56 5.39 2.80
C LYS A 87 7.28 5.06 3.58
N HIS A 88 7.35 4.19 4.59
CA HIS A 88 6.20 3.76 5.37
C HIS A 88 5.63 4.89 6.23
N ARG A 89 6.48 5.68 6.90
CA ARG A 89 6.04 6.87 7.64
C ARG A 89 5.37 7.89 6.73
N ARG A 90 5.92 8.12 5.53
CA ARG A 90 5.30 8.98 4.51
C ARG A 90 3.93 8.45 4.10
N ARG A 91 3.80 7.15 3.83
CA ARG A 91 2.51 6.52 3.51
C ARG A 91 1.48 6.70 4.62
N VAL A 92 1.85 6.51 5.89
CA VAL A 92 0.94 6.76 7.04
C VAL A 92 0.50 8.22 7.07
N ALA A 93 1.44 9.15 6.96
CA ALA A 93 1.11 10.58 6.94
C ALA A 93 0.17 10.95 5.77
N MET A 94 0.41 10.41 4.57
CA MET A 94 -0.49 10.58 3.42
C MET A 94 -1.87 10.01 3.72
N GLN A 95 -1.96 8.79 4.24
CA GLN A 95 -3.25 8.15 4.51
C GLN A 95 -4.08 8.92 5.56
N ILE A 96 -3.43 9.48 6.58
CA ILE A 96 -4.07 10.32 7.59
C ILE A 96 -4.60 11.61 6.96
N ASN A 97 -3.79 12.29 6.14
CA ASN A 97 -4.13 13.60 5.59
C ASN A 97 -5.07 13.54 4.37
N GLU A 98 -5.02 12.46 3.59
CA GLU A 98 -5.63 12.38 2.26
C GLU A 98 -6.74 11.33 2.16
N SER A 99 -6.71 10.27 3.00
CA SER A 99 -7.56 9.08 2.84
C SER A 99 -8.43 8.76 4.06
N GLY A 100 -8.49 9.66 5.04
CA GLY A 100 -9.35 9.52 6.22
C GLY A 100 -8.90 8.44 7.23
N CYS A 101 -7.64 8.01 7.18
CA CYS A 101 -7.09 7.19 8.27
C CYS A 101 -7.06 8.02 9.56
N PRO A 102 -7.51 7.48 10.70
CA PRO A 102 -7.56 8.23 11.95
C PRO A 102 -6.15 8.60 12.42
N ALA A 103 -5.98 9.87 12.82
CA ALA A 103 -4.82 10.31 13.56
C ALA A 103 -4.87 9.79 15.03
N PRO A 104 -3.76 9.87 15.78
CA PRO A 104 -3.76 9.46 17.20
C PRO A 104 -4.87 10.16 17.99
N GLY A 105 -5.60 9.41 18.81
CA GLY A 105 -6.72 9.90 19.60
C GLY A 105 -8.05 10.05 18.83
N GLN A 106 -8.08 9.73 17.53
CA GLN A 106 -9.32 9.73 16.75
C GLN A 106 -9.93 8.32 16.67
N PRO A 107 -11.27 8.22 16.64
CA PRO A 107 -11.95 6.94 16.39
C PRO A 107 -11.73 6.48 14.95
N LEU A 108 -11.81 5.17 14.70
CA LEU A 108 -11.74 4.59 13.34
C LEU A 108 -12.72 5.23 12.36
N GLY A 109 -13.95 5.53 12.81
CA GLY A 109 -15.00 6.08 11.98
C GLY A 109 -15.18 5.28 10.68
N ASP A 110 -15.34 6.01 9.57
CA ASP A 110 -15.58 5.42 8.24
C ASP A 110 -14.37 4.65 7.69
N TYR A 111 -13.17 4.83 8.26
CA TYR A 111 -11.97 4.10 7.84
C TYR A 111 -12.11 2.59 8.05
N GLN A 112 -12.92 2.18 9.03
CA GLN A 112 -13.23 0.77 9.23
C GLN A 112 -13.92 0.16 8.00
N ASP A 113 -14.79 0.91 7.33
CA ASP A 113 -15.48 0.42 6.14
C ASP A 113 -14.55 0.37 4.92
N THR A 114 -13.61 1.31 4.81
CA THR A 114 -12.49 1.22 3.85
C THR A 114 -11.69 -0.06 4.05
N LEU A 115 -11.31 -0.38 5.29
CA LEU A 115 -10.56 -1.62 5.58
C LEU A 115 -11.37 -2.88 5.27
N LYS A 116 -12.68 -2.89 5.54
CA LYS A 116 -13.57 -4.01 5.14
C LYS A 116 -13.61 -4.18 3.63
N ALA A 117 -13.73 -3.08 2.87
CA ALA A 117 -13.74 -3.12 1.41
C ALA A 117 -12.41 -3.64 0.84
N VAL A 118 -11.27 -3.18 1.40
CA VAL A 118 -9.95 -3.68 1.03
C VAL A 118 -9.83 -5.18 1.32
N ARG A 119 -10.29 -5.64 2.49
CA ARG A 119 -10.29 -7.07 2.83
C ARG A 119 -11.08 -7.89 1.82
N THR A 120 -12.30 -7.48 1.50
CA THR A 120 -13.15 -8.20 0.54
C THR A 120 -12.48 -8.29 -0.82
N ARG A 121 -11.92 -7.19 -1.35
CA ARG A 121 -11.16 -7.23 -2.61
C ARG A 121 -10.01 -8.24 -2.57
N LEU A 122 -9.24 -8.26 -1.48
CA LEU A 122 -8.12 -9.20 -1.33
C LEU A 122 -8.59 -10.66 -1.22
N GLU A 123 -9.74 -10.91 -0.60
CA GLU A 123 -10.35 -12.24 -0.52
C GLU A 123 -10.77 -12.73 -1.92
N ASP A 124 -11.40 -11.86 -2.71
CA ASP A 124 -11.81 -12.15 -4.10
C ASP A 124 -10.59 -12.40 -5.00
N GLU A 125 -9.54 -11.57 -4.89
CA GLU A 125 -8.29 -11.74 -5.65
C GLU A 125 -7.57 -13.04 -5.31
N ARG A 126 -7.53 -13.41 -4.02
CA ARG A 126 -6.95 -14.68 -3.58
C ARG A 126 -7.74 -15.88 -4.13
N GLU A 127 -9.07 -15.80 -4.14
CA GLU A 127 -9.91 -16.86 -4.71
C GLU A 127 -9.61 -17.04 -6.21
N ALA A 128 -9.59 -15.95 -6.97
CA ALA A 128 -9.27 -15.99 -8.40
C ALA A 128 -7.87 -16.58 -8.69
N LEU A 129 -6.86 -16.19 -7.90
CA LEU A 129 -5.51 -16.77 -8.01
C LEU A 129 -5.48 -18.26 -7.64
N THR A 130 -6.33 -18.68 -6.70
CA THR A 130 -6.43 -20.10 -6.31
C THR A 130 -6.99 -20.93 -7.47
N ASP A 131 -8.06 -20.46 -8.11
CA ASP A 131 -8.67 -21.11 -9.28
C ASP A 131 -7.70 -21.21 -10.46
N GLU A 132 -6.89 -20.17 -10.68
CA GLU A 132 -5.85 -20.17 -11.71
C GLU A 132 -4.76 -21.21 -11.41
N LEU A 133 -4.33 -21.33 -10.14
CA LEU A 133 -3.36 -22.34 -9.73
C LEU A 133 -3.90 -23.76 -9.91
N GLU A 134 -5.17 -24.05 -9.60
CA GLU A 134 -5.79 -25.34 -9.88
C GLU A 134 -5.80 -25.68 -11.37
N THR A 135 -6.01 -24.66 -12.22
CA THR A 135 -5.93 -24.83 -13.68
C THR A 135 -4.52 -25.18 -14.14
N VAL A 136 -3.50 -24.52 -13.58
CA VAL A 136 -2.09 -24.83 -13.89
C VAL A 136 -1.72 -26.24 -13.44
N ASP A 137 -2.15 -26.65 -12.24
CA ASP A 137 -1.91 -28.00 -11.70
C ASP A 137 -2.46 -29.08 -12.64
N GLY A 138 -3.70 -28.94 -13.09
CA GLY A 138 -4.30 -29.89 -14.04
C GLY A 138 -3.62 -29.95 -15.40
N LEU A 139 -2.95 -28.87 -15.84
CA LEU A 139 -2.14 -28.89 -17.06
C LEU A 139 -0.81 -29.63 -16.85
N LEU A 140 -0.19 -29.48 -15.68
CA LEU A 140 1.06 -30.16 -15.34
C LEU A 140 0.85 -31.66 -15.17
N ASP A 141 -0.24 -32.09 -14.53
CA ASP A 141 -0.64 -33.50 -14.42
C ASP A 141 -0.77 -34.20 -15.78
N GLY A 142 -1.15 -33.45 -16.83
CA GLY A 142 -1.27 -33.97 -18.19
C GLY A 142 0.06 -34.15 -18.94
N LEU A 143 1.17 -33.66 -18.37
CA LEU A 143 2.51 -33.75 -18.94
C LEU A 143 3.36 -34.88 -18.33
N GLU A 144 2.91 -35.47 -17.22
CA GLU A 144 3.58 -36.57 -16.51
C GLU A 144 3.24 -37.98 -17.05
#